data_AF-A0A260VXZ4-F1
#
_entry.id   AF-A0A260VXZ4-F1
#
_cell.length_a   1.000
_cell.length_b   1.000
_cell.length_c   1.000
_cell.angle_alpha   90.00
_cell.angle_beta   90.00
_cell.angle_gamma   90.00
#
_symmetry.space_group_name_H-M   'P 1'
#
loop_
_entity.id
_entity.type
_entity.pdbx_description
1 polymer ?
#
loop_
_entity_poly.entity_id
_entity_poly.type
_entity_poly.pdbx_seq_one_letter_code
_entity_poly.pdbx_strand_id
1 'polypeptide(L)'
;MLINTFDAVHTTILAVPQPDPVPPPGGDRIWRMIGVALWILTAGAVLGIIVGGGVMWFDHAAGDGAMRGKGIKIVIGAVIGALIMSLAASWITWVMT
;
A
#
# COMPACT_ATOMS: atom_id res chain seq x y z
N MET A 1 33.97 -35.55 15.09
CA MET A 1 34.74 -34.30 15.28
C MET A 1 35.13 -33.62 13.95
N LEU A 2 35.30 -34.34 12.84
CA LEU A 2 35.59 -33.75 11.52
C LEU A 2 34.44 -32.94 10.88
N ILE A 3 33.18 -33.25 11.19
CA ILE A 3 32.01 -32.50 10.66
C ILE A 3 31.99 -31.05 11.16
N ASN A 4 32.26 -30.83 12.44
CA ASN A 4 32.22 -29.49 13.06
C ASN A 4 33.32 -28.55 12.54
N THR A 5 34.43 -29.10 12.05
CA THR A 5 35.53 -28.29 11.50
C THR A 5 35.23 -27.78 10.09
N PHE A 6 34.43 -28.51 9.29
CA PHE A 6 33.99 -28.02 7.97
C PHE A 6 32.96 -26.89 8.09
N ASP A 7 32.01 -26.97 9.03
CA ASP A 7 31.06 -25.90 9.32
C ASP A 7 31.73 -24.62 9.87
N ALA A 8 32.75 -24.79 10.73
CA ALA A 8 33.51 -23.67 11.27
C ALA A 8 34.31 -22.92 10.17
N VAL A 9 34.87 -23.64 9.20
CA VAL A 9 35.58 -23.02 8.07
C VAL A 9 34.61 -22.34 7.10
N HIS A 10 33.44 -22.92 6.85
CA HIS A 10 32.43 -22.32 5.97
C HIS A 10 31.85 -21.02 6.54
N THR A 11 31.55 -21.01 7.85
CA THR A 11 31.09 -19.81 8.56
C THR A 11 32.14 -18.72 8.67
N THR A 12 33.44 -19.07 8.73
CA THR A 12 34.54 -18.09 8.74
C THR A 12 34.75 -17.41 7.38
N ILE A 13 34.54 -18.12 6.26
CA ILE A 13 34.63 -17.52 4.91
C ILE A 13 33.46 -16.56 4.62
N LEU A 14 32.30 -16.78 5.27
CA LEU A 14 31.13 -15.89 5.18
C LEU A 14 31.19 -14.71 6.17
N ALA A 15 32.14 -14.70 7.09
CA ALA A 15 32.38 -13.61 8.04
C ALA A 15 33.22 -12.47 7.45
N VAL A 16 33.23 -12.32 6.11
CA VAL A 16 33.68 -11.08 5.46
C VAL A 16 32.78 -9.96 5.96
N PRO A 17 33.33 -8.87 6.55
CA PRO A 17 32.54 -7.72 6.96
C PRO A 17 31.68 -7.26 5.78
N GLN A 18 30.39 -7.57 5.83
CA GLN A 18 29.45 -7.09 4.83
C GLN A 18 29.31 -5.60 5.07
N PRO A 19 29.56 -4.74 4.07
CA PRO A 19 29.33 -3.32 4.22
C PRO A 19 27.89 -3.10 4.66
N ASP A 20 27.69 -2.21 5.63
CA ASP A 20 26.35 -1.84 6.07
C ASP A 20 25.49 -1.49 4.85
N PRO A 21 24.21 -1.88 4.81
CA PRO A 21 23.30 -1.49 3.74
C PRO A 21 23.24 0.04 3.64
N VAL A 22 24.02 0.63 2.75
CA VAL A 22 23.95 2.07 2.45
C VAL A 22 22.80 2.26 1.47
N PRO A 23 21.73 2.97 1.85
CA PRO A 23 20.63 3.25 0.93
C PRO A 23 21.17 4.00 -0.29
N PRO A 24 20.79 3.61 -1.52
CA PRO A 24 21.31 4.22 -2.73
C PRO A 24 20.99 5.72 -2.73
N PRO A 25 21.94 6.60 -3.11
CA PRO A 25 21.74 8.04 -3.13
C PRO A 25 20.47 8.41 -3.90
N GLY A 26 19.44 8.92 -3.20
CA GLY A 26 18.14 9.26 -3.77
C GLY A 26 16.95 8.35 -3.37
N GLY A 27 17.20 7.21 -2.72
CA GLY A 27 16.15 6.31 -2.23
C GLY A 27 15.15 7.00 -1.29
N ASP A 28 15.64 7.86 -0.40
CA ASP A 28 14.80 8.64 0.53
C ASP A 28 13.81 9.57 -0.18
N ARG A 29 14.20 10.11 -1.35
CA ARG A 29 13.32 10.98 -2.13
C ARG A 29 12.18 10.17 -2.76
N ILE A 30 12.49 8.98 -3.27
CA ILE A 30 11.50 8.06 -3.86
C ILE A 30 10.48 7.63 -2.79
N TRP A 31 10.95 7.24 -1.61
CA TRP A 31 10.05 6.84 -0.52
C TRP A 31 9.16 7.98 -0.02
N ARG A 32 9.68 9.20 0.06
CA ARG A 32 8.86 10.39 0.38
C ARG A 32 7.76 10.64 -0.67
N MET A 33 8.08 10.49 -1.96
CA MET A 33 7.10 10.67 -3.04
C MET A 33 5.99 9.60 -2.97
N ILE A 34 6.34 8.36 -2.68
CA ILE A 34 5.36 7.26 -2.49
C ILE A 34 4.44 7.57 -1.31
N GLY A 35 4.99 8.05 -0.18
CA GLY A 35 4.19 8.44 0.98
C GLY A 35 3.17 9.54 0.65
N VAL A 36 3.57 10.58 -0.08
CA VAL A 36 2.67 11.65 -0.52
C VAL A 36 1.59 11.11 -1.47
N ALA A 37 1.95 10.24 -2.40
CA ALA A 37 1.00 9.65 -3.34
C ALA A 37 -0.07 8.81 -2.61
N LEU A 38 0.32 8.02 -1.61
CA LEU A 38 -0.62 7.27 -0.78
C LEU A 38 -1.63 8.20 -0.10
N TRP A 39 -1.19 9.31 0.50
CA TRP A 39 -2.10 10.26 1.13
C TRP A 39 -3.10 10.91 0.16
N ILE A 40 -2.65 11.27 -1.05
CA ILE A 40 -3.53 11.83 -2.08
C ILE A 40 -4.61 10.82 -2.46
N LEU A 41 -4.22 9.56 -2.68
CA LEU A 41 -5.17 8.51 -3.04
C LEU A 41 -6.15 8.20 -1.89
N THR A 42 -5.68 8.22 -0.63
CA THR A 42 -6.56 8.08 0.55
C THR A 42 -7.60 9.19 0.59
N ALA A 43 -7.19 10.44 0.41
CA ALA A 43 -8.10 11.58 0.37
C ALA A 43 -9.12 11.43 -0.77
N GLY A 44 -8.68 10.97 -1.94
CA GLY A 44 -9.54 10.69 -3.09
C GLY A 44 -10.57 9.59 -2.81
N ALA A 45 -10.18 8.50 -2.13
CA ALA A 45 -11.09 7.43 -1.76
C ALA A 45 -12.16 7.90 -0.77
N VAL A 46 -11.78 8.67 0.26
CA VAL A 46 -12.73 9.26 1.21
C VAL A 46 -13.71 10.19 0.50
N LEU A 47 -13.20 11.08 -0.35
CA LEU A 47 -14.04 12.00 -1.12
C LEU A 47 -15.00 11.25 -2.05
N GLY A 48 -14.53 10.17 -2.70
CA GLY A 48 -15.34 9.30 -3.54
C GLY A 48 -16.50 8.66 -2.78
N ILE A 49 -16.27 8.20 -1.54
CA ILE A 49 -17.34 7.64 -0.69
C ILE A 49 -18.36 8.73 -0.31
N ILE A 50 -17.90 9.91 0.09
CA ILE A 50 -18.79 11.02 0.48
C ILE A 50 -19.66 11.46 -0.69
N VAL A 51 -19.05 11.72 -1.85
CA VAL A 51 -19.78 12.15 -3.06
C VAL A 51 -20.68 11.04 -3.57
N GLY A 52 -20.19 9.80 -3.63
CA GLY A 52 -20.96 8.66 -4.07
C GLY A 52 -22.17 8.41 -3.17
N GLY A 53 -21.99 8.47 -1.85
CA GLY A 53 -23.06 8.35 -0.86
C GLY A 53 -24.07 9.50 -0.94
N GLY A 54 -23.60 10.73 -1.17
CA GLY A 54 -24.47 11.89 -1.38
C GLY A 54 -25.36 11.74 -2.62
N VAL A 55 -24.79 11.31 -3.75
CA VAL A 55 -25.58 11.00 -4.96
C VAL A 55 -26.59 9.89 -4.71
N MET A 56 -26.17 8.83 -3.99
CA MET A 56 -27.03 7.72 -3.61
C MET A 56 -28.21 8.15 -2.75
N TRP A 57 -28.02 9.14 -1.88
CA TRP A 57 -29.07 9.74 -1.07
C TRP A 57 -30.09 10.53 -1.92
N PHE A 58 -29.63 11.33 -2.87
CA PHE A 58 -30.52 12.05 -3.78
C PHE A 58 -31.36 11.09 -4.65
N ASP A 59 -30.74 10.03 -5.17
CA ASP A 59 -31.44 9.00 -5.95
C ASP A 59 -32.50 8.27 -5.10
N HIS A 60 -32.20 8.05 -3.81
CA HIS A 60 -33.17 7.46 -2.88
C HIS A 60 -34.32 8.43 -2.55
N ALA A 61 -34.00 9.70 -2.29
CA ALA A 61 -35.00 10.73 -2.00
C ALA A 61 -35.93 11.01 -3.19
N ALA A 62 -35.45 10.80 -4.41
CA ALA A 62 -36.24 10.90 -5.65
C ALA A 62 -37.12 9.67 -5.93
N GLY A 63 -37.03 8.61 -5.11
CA GLY A 63 -37.86 7.39 -5.24
C GLY A 63 -37.31 6.33 -6.18
N ASP A 64 -36.16 6.54 -6.81
CA ASP A 64 -35.56 5.64 -7.81
C ASP A 64 -34.76 4.48 -7.17
N GLY A 65 -34.51 4.59 -5.87
CA GLY A 65 -33.83 3.59 -5.06
C GLY A 65 -32.30 3.76 -5.05
N ALA A 66 -31.70 3.58 -3.88
CA ALA A 66 -30.29 3.89 -3.63
C ALA A 66 -29.32 3.05 -4.48
N MET A 67 -29.69 1.82 -4.86
CA MET A 67 -28.78 0.86 -5.51
C MET A 67 -28.78 0.87 -7.03
N ARG A 68 -29.64 1.68 -7.69
CA ARG A 68 -29.75 1.67 -9.17
C ARG A 68 -28.95 2.79 -9.84
N GLY A 69 -28.64 3.84 -9.10
CA GLY A 69 -28.05 5.07 -9.61
C GLY A 69 -26.53 5.04 -9.79
N LYS A 70 -25.97 6.20 -10.16
CA LYS A 70 -24.51 6.37 -10.30
C LYS A 70 -23.79 6.35 -8.95
N GLY A 71 -24.46 6.72 -7.87
CA GLY A 71 -23.89 6.82 -6.52
C GLY A 71 -23.23 5.52 -6.06
N ILE A 72 -23.93 4.39 -6.18
CA ILE A 72 -23.38 3.08 -5.76
C ILE A 72 -22.14 2.68 -6.56
N LYS A 73 -22.08 3.00 -7.86
CA LYS A 73 -20.91 2.70 -8.70
C LYS A 73 -19.68 3.50 -8.25
N ILE A 74 -19.88 4.74 -7.84
CA ILE A 74 -18.82 5.61 -7.31
C ILE A 74 -18.33 5.08 -5.96
N VAL A 75 -19.25 4.71 -5.05
CA VAL A 75 -18.89 4.14 -3.74
C VAL A 75 -18.13 2.83 -3.90
N ILE A 76 -18.62 1.90 -4.73
CA ILE A 76 -17.94 0.62 -4.99
C ILE A 76 -16.55 0.86 -5.59
N GLY A 77 -16.43 1.80 -6.54
CA GLY A 77 -15.13 2.16 -7.11
C GLY A 77 -14.16 2.70 -6.07
N ALA A 78 -14.62 3.57 -5.18
CA ALA A 78 -13.82 4.11 -4.09
C ALA A 78 -13.39 3.04 -3.08
N VAL A 79 -14.27 2.09 -2.75
CA VAL A 79 -13.96 0.95 -1.86
C VAL A 79 -12.93 0.01 -2.50
N ILE A 80 -13.10 -0.35 -3.78
CA ILE A 80 -12.12 -1.18 -4.50
C ILE A 80 -10.76 -0.46 -4.57
N GLY A 81 -10.75 0.83 -4.87
CA GLY A 81 -9.54 1.64 -4.87
C GLY A 81 -8.83 1.66 -3.52
N ALA A 82 -9.58 1.82 -2.43
CA ALA A 82 -9.04 1.79 -1.07
C ALA A 82 -8.45 0.42 -0.70
N LEU A 83 -9.06 -0.69 -1.15
CA LEU A 83 -8.54 -2.04 -0.94
C LEU A 83 -7.21 -2.25 -1.67
N ILE A 84 -7.13 -1.86 -2.95
CA ILE A 84 -5.90 -1.98 -3.75
C ILE A 84 -4.76 -1.17 -3.15
N MET A 85 -5.05 0.06 -2.72
CA MET A 85 -4.08 0.89 -2.00
C MET A 85 -3.60 0.26 -0.70
N SER A 86 -4.50 -0.32 0.09
CA SER A 86 -4.15 -0.93 1.37
C SER A 86 -3.21 -2.13 1.15
N LEU A 87 -3.44 -2.90 0.09
CA LEU A 87 -2.53 -3.96 -0.35
C LEU A 87 -1.17 -3.40 -0.76
N ALA A 88 -1.14 -2.33 -1.58
CA ALA A 88 0.10 -1.69 -2.00
C ALA A 88 0.91 -1.15 -0.80
N ALA A 89 0.23 -0.51 0.17
CA ALA A 89 0.86 -0.02 1.40
C ALA A 89 1.44 -1.16 2.24
N SER A 90 0.69 -2.27 2.41
CA SER A 90 1.19 -3.44 3.14
C SER A 90 2.43 -4.06 2.51
N TRP A 91 2.49 -4.09 1.17
CA TRP A 91 3.65 -4.61 0.45
C TRP A 91 4.86 -3.69 0.62
N ILE A 92 4.68 -2.37 0.53
CA ILE A 92 5.75 -1.41 0.79
C ILE A 92 6.34 -1.63 2.19
N THR A 93 5.49 -1.77 3.21
CA THR A 93 5.95 -2.03 4.58
C THR A 93 6.73 -3.34 4.70
N TRP A 94 6.28 -4.41 4.04
CA TRP A 94 7.00 -5.69 4.03
C TRP A 94 8.37 -5.63 3.33
N VAL A 95 8.51 -4.83 2.27
CA VAL A 95 9.82 -4.63 1.60
C VAL A 95 10.78 -3.80 2.47
N MET A 96 10.25 -2.98 3.38
CA MET A 96 11.05 -2.12 4.26
C MET A 96 11.51 -2.81 5.55
N THR A 97 10.95 -3.97 5.90
CA THR A 97 11.34 -4.79 7.07
C THR A 97 12.42 -5.80 6.70
#